data_AF-A0A2G6B6A3-F1
#
_entry.id   AF-A0A2G6B6A3-F1
#
_cell.length_a   1.000
_cell.length_b   1.000
_cell.length_c   1.000
_cell.angle_alpha   90.00
_cell.angle_beta   90.00
_cell.angle_gamma   90.00
#
_symmetry.space_group_name_H-M   'P 1'
#
loop_
_entity.id
_entity.type
_entity.pdbx_description
1 polymer ?
#
loop_
_entity_poly.entity_id
_entity_poly.type
_entity_poly.pdbx_seq_one_letter_code
_entity_poly.pdbx_strand_id
1 'polypeptide(L)'
;MPILDKSNAKDVKRYETFMRNSPFRSITQDPNWAHVKDDWGNEQVYVERDGEIVAAMSLLIRKVPGGFSLLYAPRGPICDLHDQKLVEELIKEAEVLVKKHKAFALKMDPEQLYTDELDKLYRDAGYIVRNEGAGKEELIQPRYNMIVKLTDEDEDSLMLKFRSRTRSKIRSSARKGVEVSYSRSDEYLKKFFEIHEEMSVRNQISIRSYDYFVKMREAFDDLRIYIAKHEDDYLAGAVTINYNGKLYYLYAGSSNTKRNLNPSYLMNYEMMKWGLEIGADQYDLGGVFVLDSEQDGLYNFKNSFCQVDGVTEFIGEIDKVYKPFIYNMFVKVVPKIQKLKKKLQKK
;
A
#
# COMPACT_ATOMS: atom_id res chain seq x y z
N MET A 1 21.59 1.44 19.68
CA MET A 1 22.08 1.93 18.37
C MET A 1 20.90 2.56 17.66
N PRO A 2 21.11 3.65 16.90
CA PRO A 2 20.01 4.32 16.18
C PRO A 2 19.48 3.54 14.98
N ILE A 3 20.27 2.57 14.50
CA ILE A 3 19.98 1.68 13.38
C ILE A 3 19.84 0.27 13.92
N LEU A 4 18.84 -0.47 13.41
CA LEU A 4 18.61 -1.87 13.73
C LEU A 4 19.81 -2.74 13.35
N ASP A 5 20.34 -3.49 14.31
CA ASP A 5 21.33 -4.53 14.03
C ASP A 5 20.63 -5.77 13.45
N LYS A 6 20.68 -5.90 12.12
CA LYS A 6 20.07 -7.02 11.39
C LYS A 6 20.76 -8.37 11.64
N SER A 7 21.96 -8.37 12.21
CA SER A 7 22.66 -9.59 12.58
C SER A 7 22.16 -10.17 13.91
N ASN A 8 21.50 -9.34 14.73
CA ASN A 8 20.91 -9.75 16.00
C ASN A 8 19.44 -10.13 15.83
N ALA A 9 19.16 -11.43 15.80
CA ALA A 9 17.81 -11.97 15.64
C ALA A 9 16.81 -11.48 16.72
N LYS A 10 17.29 -11.19 17.94
CA LYS A 10 16.43 -10.68 19.02
C LYS A 10 15.99 -9.24 18.75
N ASP A 11 16.89 -8.40 18.26
CA ASP A 11 16.59 -7.01 17.93
C ASP A 11 15.63 -6.93 16.75
N VAL A 12 15.88 -7.74 15.71
CA VAL A 12 14.97 -7.87 14.56
C VAL A 12 13.57 -8.29 15.01
N LYS A 13 13.47 -9.31 15.87
CA LYS A 13 12.16 -9.80 16.33
C LYS A 13 11.40 -8.75 17.15
N ARG A 14 12.11 -8.00 18.00
CA ARG A 14 11.51 -6.89 18.77
C ARG A 14 11.00 -5.78 17.86
N TYR A 15 11.79 -5.42 16.84
CA TYR A 15 11.38 -4.44 15.82
C TYR A 15 10.13 -4.91 15.06
N GLU A 16 10.13 -6.13 14.51
CA GLU A 16 8.96 -6.70 13.82
C GLU A 16 7.70 -6.70 14.69
N THR A 17 7.85 -7.07 15.96
CA THR A 17 6.75 -7.10 16.93
C THR A 17 6.17 -5.71 17.13
N PHE A 18 7.01 -4.68 17.31
CA PHE A 18 6.56 -3.28 17.38
C PHE A 18 5.82 -2.85 16.10
N MET A 19 6.41 -3.11 14.93
CA MET A 19 5.82 -2.71 13.64
C MET A 19 4.45 -3.33 13.40
N ARG A 20 4.28 -4.60 13.79
CA ARG A 20 3.04 -5.36 13.60
C ARG A 20 1.95 -4.99 14.60
N ASN A 21 2.31 -4.69 15.85
CA ASN A 21 1.34 -4.41 16.92
C ASN A 21 1.00 -2.92 17.06
N SER A 22 1.72 -2.02 16.37
CA SER A 22 1.42 -0.60 16.42
C SER A 22 0.02 -0.27 15.85
N PRO A 23 -0.71 0.70 16.42
CA PRO A 23 -1.94 1.22 15.80
C PRO A 23 -1.65 1.89 14.44
N PHE A 24 -0.42 2.35 14.20
CA PHE A 24 0.03 2.98 12.95
C PHE A 24 0.62 1.98 11.95
N ARG A 25 0.51 0.68 12.23
CA ARG A 25 1.11 -0.40 11.43
C ARG A 25 0.82 -0.28 9.94
N SER A 26 1.85 -0.55 9.15
CA SER A 26 1.71 -0.66 7.71
C SER A 26 2.59 -1.78 7.15
N ILE A 27 2.05 -2.57 6.23
CA ILE A 27 2.78 -3.72 5.66
C ILE A 27 4.07 -3.31 4.96
N THR A 28 4.11 -2.12 4.35
CA THR A 28 5.29 -1.63 3.64
C THR A 28 6.39 -1.15 4.58
N GLN A 29 6.09 -1.06 5.88
CA GLN A 29 7.05 -0.75 6.93
C GLN A 29 7.56 -2.03 7.64
N ASP A 30 6.96 -3.21 7.43
CA ASP A 30 7.51 -4.48 7.92
C ASP A 30 8.92 -4.68 7.33
N PRO A 31 9.94 -5.09 8.13
CA PRO A 31 11.28 -5.37 7.62
C PRO A 31 11.31 -6.37 6.45
N ASN A 32 10.39 -7.34 6.42
CA ASN A 32 10.28 -8.34 5.35
C ASN A 32 9.86 -7.71 4.02
N TRP A 33 9.31 -6.49 4.02
CA TRP A 33 9.07 -5.74 2.78
C TRP A 33 10.37 -5.47 2.00
N ALA A 34 11.52 -5.46 2.67
CA ALA A 34 12.83 -5.38 2.02
C ALA A 34 13.14 -6.61 1.14
N HIS A 35 12.63 -7.80 1.49
CA HIS A 35 12.77 -9.00 0.65
C HIS A 35 11.95 -8.89 -0.63
N VAL A 36 10.80 -8.21 -0.56
CA VAL A 36 9.94 -7.90 -1.71
C VAL A 36 10.56 -6.80 -2.59
N LYS A 37 11.31 -5.88 -1.99
CA LYS A 37 12.01 -4.75 -2.63
C LYS A 37 13.52 -4.96 -2.67
N ASP A 38 13.95 -6.14 -3.09
CA ASP A 38 15.37 -6.50 -3.14
C ASP A 38 16.17 -5.69 -4.18
N ASP A 39 15.49 -4.99 -5.09
CA ASP A 39 16.08 -4.03 -6.02
C ASP A 39 16.50 -2.69 -5.35
N TRP A 40 16.12 -2.47 -4.08
CA TRP A 40 16.46 -1.27 -3.29
C TRP A 40 17.37 -1.64 -2.12
N GLY A 41 18.23 -0.70 -1.73
CA GLY A 41 18.86 -0.80 -0.41
C GLY A 41 17.81 -0.64 0.68
N ASN A 42 18.06 -1.13 1.88
CA ASN A 42 17.14 -0.95 3.00
C ASN A 42 17.86 -0.83 4.33
N GLU A 43 17.31 -0.01 5.23
CA GLU A 43 17.82 0.24 6.57
C GLU A 43 16.63 0.55 7.51
N GLN A 44 16.79 0.30 8.79
CA GLN A 44 15.74 0.48 9.79
C GLN A 44 16.27 1.32 10.95
N VAL A 45 15.50 2.32 11.37
CA VAL A 45 15.79 3.14 12.55
C VAL A 45 14.60 3.12 13.50
N TYR A 46 14.86 3.37 14.78
CA TYR A 46 13.84 3.41 15.80
C TYR A 46 14.26 4.30 16.98
N VAL A 47 13.28 4.73 17.77
CA VAL A 47 13.45 5.45 19.03
C VAL A 47 13.02 4.55 20.18
N GLU A 48 13.83 4.51 21.23
CA GLU A 48 13.54 3.76 22.46
C GLU A 48 13.25 4.70 23.65
N ARG A 49 12.38 4.23 24.55
CA ARG A 49 12.18 4.75 25.89
C ARG A 49 12.07 3.58 26.86
N ASP A 50 12.82 3.63 27.95
CA ASP A 50 12.80 2.61 29.00
C ASP A 50 12.95 1.16 28.49
N GLY A 51 13.71 0.96 27.40
CA GLY A 51 13.96 -0.34 26.77
C GLY A 51 12.93 -0.78 25.73
N GLU A 52 11.83 -0.03 25.57
CA GLU A 52 10.76 -0.30 24.61
C GLU A 52 10.85 0.62 23.39
N ILE A 53 10.52 0.07 22.22
CA ILE A 53 10.45 0.85 20.97
C ILE A 53 9.17 1.69 21.01
N VAL A 54 9.29 3.01 20.82
CA VAL A 54 8.15 3.94 20.80
C VAL A 54 7.86 4.53 19.42
N ALA A 55 8.84 4.49 18.51
CA ALA A 55 8.67 4.91 17.13
C ALA A 55 9.67 4.17 16.23
N ALA A 56 9.30 3.89 14.99
CA ALA A 56 10.19 3.20 14.06
C ALA A 56 9.94 3.59 12.60
N MET A 57 10.98 3.43 11.78
CA MET A 57 10.93 3.74 10.35
C MET A 57 11.77 2.73 9.56
N SER A 58 11.13 2.02 8.63
CA SER A 58 11.78 1.18 7.62
C SER A 58 12.00 2.00 6.35
N LEU A 59 13.26 2.13 5.96
CA LEU A 59 13.70 2.97 4.85
C LEU A 59 14.13 2.13 3.67
N LEU A 60 13.55 2.39 2.50
CA LEU A 60 14.06 1.95 1.21
C LEU A 60 14.99 3.03 0.63
N ILE A 61 16.09 2.59 0.02
CA ILE A 61 17.18 3.44 -0.44
C ILE A 61 17.29 3.31 -1.96
N ARG A 62 16.86 4.35 -2.67
CA ARG A 62 16.99 4.41 -4.12
C ARG A 62 18.22 5.21 -4.51
N LYS A 63 19.20 4.55 -5.11
CA LYS A 63 20.33 5.25 -5.74
C LYS A 63 19.86 5.99 -6.99
N VAL A 64 20.36 7.21 -7.17
CA VAL A 64 20.15 8.04 -8.36
C VAL A 64 21.51 8.45 -8.96
N PRO A 65 21.56 8.91 -10.23
CA PRO A 65 22.80 9.37 -10.83
C PRO A 65 23.53 10.44 -9.99
N GLY A 66 24.86 10.48 -10.08
CA GLY A 66 25.70 11.38 -9.28
C GLY A 66 26.01 10.88 -7.87
N GLY A 67 25.68 9.64 -7.55
CA GLY A 67 26.01 9.01 -6.27
C GLY A 67 25.14 9.48 -5.09
N PHE A 68 24.04 10.19 -5.37
CA PHE A 68 23.04 10.56 -4.39
C PHE A 68 21.99 9.45 -4.23
N SER A 69 21.18 9.55 -3.18
CA SER A 69 20.04 8.65 -2.98
C SER A 69 18.78 9.37 -2.49
N LEU A 70 17.64 8.71 -2.68
CA LEU A 70 16.39 9.03 -1.99
C LEU A 70 16.20 7.99 -0.87
N LEU A 71 15.98 8.45 0.35
CA LEU A 71 15.42 7.61 1.42
C LEU A 71 13.90 7.72 1.35
N TYR A 72 13.20 6.58 1.36
CA TYR A 72 11.76 6.53 1.29
C TYR A 72 11.21 5.56 2.34
N ALA A 73 10.33 6.06 3.21
CA ALA A 73 9.57 5.27 4.16
C ALA A 73 8.13 5.07 3.65
N PRO A 74 7.86 4.06 2.80
CA PRO A 74 6.52 3.84 2.26
C PRO A 74 5.54 3.55 3.39
N ARG A 75 4.49 4.38 3.51
CA ARG A 75 3.47 4.39 4.56
C ARG A 75 4.02 4.50 5.99
N GLY A 76 5.27 4.96 6.14
CA GLY A 76 5.88 5.26 7.44
C GLY A 76 5.92 6.76 7.72
N PRO A 77 6.37 7.17 8.92
CA PRO A 77 6.85 6.31 10.02
C PRO A 77 5.73 5.58 10.78
N ILE A 78 6.13 4.67 11.66
CA ILE A 78 5.25 3.98 12.61
C ILE A 78 5.30 4.71 13.96
N CYS A 79 4.53 5.78 14.07
CA CYS A 79 4.27 6.57 15.29
C CYS A 79 3.12 7.56 15.05
N ASP A 80 2.68 8.25 16.11
CA ASP A 80 1.72 9.33 15.97
C ASP A 80 2.38 10.55 15.32
N LEU A 81 1.78 11.05 14.23
CA LEU A 81 2.28 12.22 13.52
C LEU A 81 1.93 13.53 14.23
N HIS A 82 0.96 13.53 15.15
CA HIS A 82 0.65 14.69 15.98
C HIS A 82 1.70 14.91 17.08
N ASP A 83 2.44 13.86 17.48
CA ASP A 83 3.65 14.01 18.30
C ASP A 83 4.85 14.38 17.40
N GLN A 84 4.86 15.64 16.97
CA GLN A 84 5.92 16.17 16.11
C GLN A 84 7.32 15.95 16.71
N LYS A 85 7.46 16.05 18.04
CA LYS A 85 8.74 15.89 18.71
C LYS A 85 9.26 14.47 18.55
N LEU A 86 8.42 13.47 18.75
CA LEU A 86 8.79 12.06 18.53
C LEU A 86 9.17 11.79 17.07
N VAL A 87 8.44 12.38 16.12
CA VAL A 87 8.78 12.28 14.68
C VAL A 87 10.13 12.91 14.37
N GLU A 88 10.42 14.09 14.93
CA GLU A 88 11.72 14.76 14.75
C GLU A 88 12.89 13.96 15.35
N GLU A 89 12.68 13.35 16.52
CA GLU A 89 13.66 12.45 17.12
C GLU A 89 13.93 11.23 16.23
N LEU A 90 12.88 10.60 15.68
CA LEU A 90 13.02 9.48 14.77
C LEU A 90 13.73 9.87 13.47
N ILE A 91 13.41 11.04 12.91
CA ILE A 91 14.10 11.59 11.73
C ILE A 91 15.57 11.87 12.04
N LYS A 92 15.89 12.34 13.25
CA LYS A 92 17.27 12.55 13.70
C LYS A 92 18.06 11.24 13.69
N GLU A 93 17.45 10.13 14.10
CA GLU A 93 18.11 8.81 13.99
C GLU A 93 18.34 8.40 12.52
N ALA A 94 17.42 8.76 11.62
CA ALA A 94 17.59 8.55 10.18
C ALA A 94 18.69 9.42 9.55
N GLU A 95 19.12 10.53 10.17
CA GLU A 95 20.15 11.42 9.59
C GLU A 95 21.52 10.76 9.44
N VAL A 96 21.82 9.74 10.27
CA VAL A 96 23.02 8.92 10.11
C VAL A 96 23.03 8.22 8.74
N LEU A 97 21.85 7.75 8.31
CA LEU A 97 21.65 7.12 7.01
C LEU A 97 21.66 8.12 5.86
N VAL A 98 21.16 9.34 6.09
CA VAL A 98 21.25 10.44 5.11
C VAL A 98 22.70 10.72 4.74
N LYS A 99 23.60 10.78 5.73
CA LYS A 99 25.04 10.95 5.50
C LYS A 99 25.65 9.73 4.82
N LYS A 100 25.39 8.52 5.36
CA LYS A 100 25.91 7.24 4.84
C LYS A 100 25.58 7.02 3.36
N HIS A 101 24.34 7.33 2.97
CA HIS A 101 23.84 7.08 1.61
C HIS A 101 23.80 8.32 0.72
N LYS A 102 24.37 9.44 1.17
CA LYS A 102 24.35 10.73 0.44
C LYS A 102 22.93 11.11 -0.01
N ALA A 103 21.96 10.95 0.89
CA ALA A 103 20.57 11.19 0.55
C ALA A 103 20.29 12.68 0.32
N PHE A 104 19.51 12.99 -0.70
CA PHE A 104 19.07 14.38 -0.97
C PHE A 104 17.74 14.71 -0.28
N ALA A 105 16.95 13.70 0.05
CA ALA A 105 15.70 13.82 0.79
C ALA A 105 15.35 12.52 1.52
N LEU A 106 14.57 12.66 2.59
CA LEU A 106 13.77 11.62 3.21
C LEU A 106 12.31 11.89 2.86
N LYS A 107 11.65 10.92 2.22
CA LYS A 107 10.23 10.98 1.85
C LYS A 107 9.43 10.01 2.71
N MET A 108 8.28 10.45 3.18
CA MET A 108 7.34 9.70 4.01
C MET A 108 5.93 9.92 3.48
N ASP A 109 5.04 8.94 3.60
CA ASP A 109 3.63 9.04 3.18
C ASP A 109 2.68 8.23 4.09
N PRO A 110 2.68 8.53 5.41
CA PRO A 110 2.00 7.74 6.43
C PRO A 110 0.49 7.72 6.25
N GLU A 111 -0.14 6.65 6.74
CA GLU A 111 -1.59 6.44 6.70
C GLU A 111 -2.31 7.19 7.84
N GLN A 112 -1.91 8.45 8.07
CA GLN A 112 -2.52 9.38 9.02
C GLN A 112 -3.52 10.28 8.28
N LEU A 113 -4.68 10.50 8.89
CA LEU A 113 -5.76 11.26 8.27
C LEU A 113 -5.34 12.70 7.99
N TYR A 114 -5.76 13.23 6.85
CA TYR A 114 -5.56 14.64 6.55
C TYR A 114 -6.41 15.51 7.49
N THR A 115 -5.78 16.52 8.07
CA THR A 115 -6.43 17.67 8.69
C THR A 115 -5.63 18.92 8.36
N ASP A 116 -6.27 20.08 8.29
CA ASP A 116 -5.58 21.36 8.07
C ASP A 116 -4.54 21.63 9.16
N GLU A 117 -4.81 21.20 10.39
CA GLU A 117 -3.90 21.32 11.53
C GLU A 117 -2.63 20.47 11.34
N LEU A 118 -2.77 19.23 10.88
CA LEU A 118 -1.63 18.35 10.62
C LEU A 118 -0.82 18.84 9.41
N ASP A 119 -1.48 19.28 8.33
CA ASP A 119 -0.79 19.88 7.18
C ASP A 119 0.02 21.10 7.61
N LYS A 120 -0.60 22.00 8.37
CA LYS A 120 0.05 23.20 8.88
C LYS A 120 1.23 22.87 9.80
N LEU A 121 1.08 21.89 10.69
CA LEU A 121 2.14 21.45 11.61
C LEU A 121 3.44 21.12 10.87
N TYR A 122 3.36 20.31 9.81
CA TYR A 122 4.54 19.91 9.04
C TYR A 122 5.04 21.01 8.11
N ARG A 123 4.16 21.85 7.52
CA ARG A 123 4.61 22.99 6.71
C ARG A 123 5.35 24.03 7.55
N ASP A 124 4.85 24.37 8.72
CA ASP A 124 5.46 25.34 9.65
C ASP A 124 6.82 24.84 10.15
N ALA A 125 6.98 23.51 10.32
CA ALA A 125 8.25 22.87 10.65
C ALA A 125 9.24 22.75 9.46
N GLY A 126 8.88 23.30 8.29
CA GLY A 126 9.75 23.38 7.12
C GLY A 126 9.81 22.11 6.27
N TYR A 127 8.86 21.19 6.43
CA TYR A 127 8.71 20.04 5.52
C TYR A 127 7.97 20.47 4.25
N ILE A 128 8.28 19.79 3.14
CA ILE A 128 7.48 19.93 1.92
C ILE A 128 6.35 18.91 1.99
N VAL A 129 5.12 19.39 2.20
CA VAL A 129 3.91 18.55 2.21
C VAL A 129 3.21 18.61 0.86
N ARG A 130 2.86 17.45 0.29
CA ARG A 130 2.10 17.31 -0.97
C ARG A 130 0.81 16.55 -0.73
N ASN A 131 -0.30 17.24 -0.86
CA ASN A 131 -1.64 16.71 -0.64
C ASN A 131 -2.66 17.38 -1.56
N GLU A 132 -3.40 18.39 -1.10
CA GLU A 132 -4.38 19.10 -1.90
C GLU A 132 -3.70 19.76 -3.11
N GLY A 133 -4.30 19.59 -4.29
CA GLY A 133 -3.76 20.12 -5.55
C GLY A 133 -2.59 19.33 -6.14
N ALA A 134 -2.04 18.32 -5.44
CA ALA A 134 -0.97 17.48 -5.99
C ALA A 134 -1.53 16.52 -7.06
N GLY A 135 -0.95 16.53 -8.26
CA GLY A 135 -1.35 15.63 -9.33
C GLY A 135 -0.90 14.18 -9.10
N LYS A 136 -1.53 13.23 -9.79
CA LYS A 136 -1.16 11.79 -9.79
C LYS A 136 0.33 11.52 -10.08
N GLU A 137 0.98 12.39 -10.85
CA GLU A 137 2.39 12.24 -11.20
C GLU A 137 3.36 12.75 -10.12
N GLU A 138 2.85 13.48 -9.13
CA GLU A 138 3.63 14.11 -8.06
C GLU A 138 3.70 13.25 -6.80
N LEU A 139 2.75 12.33 -6.63
CA LEU A 139 2.64 11.42 -5.50
C LEU A 139 3.06 10.00 -5.89
N ILE A 140 3.84 9.33 -5.04
CA ILE A 140 4.16 7.90 -5.15
C ILE A 140 2.94 7.07 -4.76
N GLN A 141 2.32 7.41 -3.63
CA GLN A 141 1.12 6.74 -3.14
C GLN A 141 -0.11 7.63 -3.30
N PRO A 142 -1.28 7.06 -3.62
CA PRO A 142 -2.52 7.81 -3.56
C PRO A 142 -2.79 8.28 -2.13
N ARG A 143 -3.30 9.51 -2.01
CA ARG A 143 -3.75 10.06 -0.73
C ARG A 143 -5.13 9.56 -0.32
N TYR A 144 -5.97 9.16 -1.27
CA TYR A 144 -7.29 8.62 -1.01
C TYR A 144 -7.24 7.10 -1.02
N ASN A 145 -7.72 6.46 0.04
CA ASN A 145 -7.92 5.01 0.14
C ASN A 145 -9.38 4.68 0.39
N MET A 146 -9.76 3.47 -0.04
CA MET A 146 -11.11 2.92 0.11
C MET A 146 -11.04 1.82 1.14
N ILE A 147 -11.40 2.16 2.38
CA ILE A 147 -11.23 1.28 3.53
C ILE A 147 -12.62 0.96 4.08
N VAL A 148 -12.93 -0.34 4.17
CA VAL A 148 -14.13 -0.83 4.84
C VAL A 148 -13.76 -1.20 6.26
N LYS A 149 -14.40 -0.58 7.25
CA LYS A 149 -14.22 -0.97 8.66
C LYS A 149 -14.93 -2.30 8.92
N LEU A 150 -14.28 -3.19 9.67
CA LEU A 150 -14.77 -4.53 9.97
C LEU A 150 -15.00 -4.75 11.48
N THR A 151 -14.45 -3.88 12.33
CA THR A 151 -14.69 -3.91 13.78
C THR A 151 -16.19 -3.84 14.09
N ASP A 152 -16.64 -4.74 14.98
CA ASP A 152 -18.03 -4.86 15.43
C ASP A 152 -19.06 -5.15 14.31
N GLU A 153 -18.62 -5.65 13.16
CA GLU A 153 -19.48 -6.03 12.04
C GLU A 153 -19.69 -7.56 11.96
N ASP A 154 -20.83 -7.98 11.43
CA ASP A 154 -21.08 -9.33 10.93
C ASP A 154 -21.33 -9.30 9.40
N GLU A 155 -21.66 -10.44 8.79
CA GLU A 155 -21.90 -10.49 7.34
C GLU A 155 -23.08 -9.61 6.89
N ASP A 156 -24.13 -9.53 7.70
CA ASP A 156 -25.35 -8.78 7.37
C ASP A 156 -25.09 -7.28 7.50
N SER A 157 -24.47 -6.84 8.60
CA SER A 157 -24.11 -5.45 8.82
C SER A 157 -23.06 -4.97 7.82
N LEU A 158 -22.06 -5.81 7.48
CA LEU A 158 -21.08 -5.55 6.41
C LEU A 158 -21.78 -5.28 5.06
N MET A 159 -22.76 -6.10 4.68
CA MET A 159 -23.49 -5.91 3.42
C MET A 159 -24.25 -4.59 3.37
N LEU A 160 -24.71 -4.06 4.51
CA LEU A 160 -25.36 -2.75 4.60
C LEU A 160 -24.40 -1.59 4.29
N LYS A 161 -23.09 -1.78 4.46
CA LYS A 161 -22.04 -0.78 4.13
C LYS A 161 -21.88 -0.56 2.63
N PHE A 162 -22.33 -1.50 1.81
CA PHE A 162 -22.17 -1.47 0.36
C PHE A 162 -23.31 -0.73 -0.33
N ARG A 163 -23.09 -0.29 -1.57
CA ARG A 163 -24.20 0.17 -2.43
C ARG A 163 -25.18 -0.96 -2.71
N SER A 164 -26.48 -0.63 -2.81
CA SER A 164 -27.53 -1.61 -3.13
C SER A 164 -27.21 -2.45 -4.38
N ARG A 165 -26.69 -1.81 -5.43
CA ARG A 165 -26.27 -2.51 -6.66
C ARG A 165 -25.10 -3.47 -6.43
N THR A 166 -24.18 -3.14 -5.52
CA THR A 166 -23.05 -4.00 -5.15
C THR A 166 -23.55 -5.25 -4.43
N ARG A 167 -24.42 -5.10 -3.42
CA ARG A 167 -25.08 -6.26 -2.77
C ARG A 167 -25.76 -7.18 -3.78
N SER A 168 -26.50 -6.60 -4.72
CA SER A 168 -27.17 -7.36 -5.78
C SER A 168 -26.19 -8.10 -6.70
N LYS A 169 -25.06 -7.48 -7.04
CA LYS A 169 -24.00 -8.13 -7.83
C LYS A 169 -23.34 -9.29 -7.09
N ILE A 170 -23.03 -9.13 -5.80
CA ILE A 170 -22.45 -10.19 -4.95
C ILE A 170 -23.39 -11.40 -4.93
N ARG A 171 -24.66 -11.20 -4.55
CA ARG A 171 -25.67 -12.27 -4.48
C ARG A 171 -25.93 -12.91 -5.84
N SER A 172 -25.99 -12.11 -6.92
CA SER A 172 -26.18 -12.64 -8.26
C SER A 172 -24.97 -13.42 -8.76
N SER A 173 -23.75 -13.03 -8.40
CA SER A 173 -22.52 -13.74 -8.80
C SER A 173 -22.53 -15.15 -8.19
N ALA A 174 -22.78 -15.26 -6.88
CA ALA A 174 -22.85 -16.54 -6.18
C ALA A 174 -23.99 -17.42 -6.74
N ARG A 175 -25.21 -16.87 -6.90
CA ARG A 175 -26.35 -17.62 -7.45
C ARG A 175 -26.10 -18.17 -8.86
N LYS A 176 -25.29 -17.48 -9.65
CA LYS A 176 -24.94 -17.89 -11.02
C LYS A 176 -23.77 -18.89 -11.06
N GLY A 177 -23.29 -19.40 -9.92
CA GLY A 177 -22.26 -20.43 -9.88
C GLY A 177 -20.83 -19.90 -9.99
N VAL A 178 -20.58 -18.62 -9.69
CA VAL A 178 -19.21 -18.16 -9.47
C VAL A 178 -18.73 -18.66 -8.12
N GLU A 179 -17.65 -19.42 -8.14
CA GLU A 179 -16.98 -19.95 -6.94
C GLU A 179 -15.72 -19.14 -6.66
N VAL A 180 -15.48 -18.82 -5.40
CA VAL A 180 -14.27 -18.15 -4.96
C VAL A 180 -13.54 -19.07 -3.99
N SER A 181 -12.26 -19.27 -4.22
CA SER A 181 -11.38 -20.05 -3.36
C SER A 181 -10.04 -19.33 -3.21
N TYR A 182 -9.25 -19.75 -2.23
CA TYR A 182 -7.91 -19.22 -2.03
C TYR A 182 -6.89 -20.33 -1.82
N SER A 183 -5.63 -20.03 -2.13
CA SER A 183 -4.48 -20.88 -1.81
C SER A 183 -3.21 -20.03 -1.74
N ARG A 184 -2.11 -20.66 -1.30
CA ARG A 184 -0.75 -20.15 -1.42
C ARG A 184 0.06 -20.94 -2.46
N SER A 185 -0.54 -21.91 -3.15
CA SER A 185 0.15 -22.78 -4.10
C SER A 185 0.74 -22.02 -5.29
N ASP A 186 1.76 -22.61 -5.92
CA ASP A 186 2.34 -22.09 -7.16
C ASP A 186 1.30 -22.04 -8.29
N GLU A 187 0.37 -22.99 -8.30
CA GLU A 187 -0.75 -23.00 -9.25
C GLU A 187 -1.59 -21.72 -9.13
N TYR A 188 -2.03 -21.36 -7.92
CA TYR A 188 -2.83 -20.15 -7.70
C TYR A 188 -2.04 -18.90 -8.01
N LEU A 189 -0.76 -18.86 -7.64
CA LEU A 189 0.11 -17.73 -7.95
C LEU A 189 0.27 -17.53 -9.47
N LYS A 190 0.47 -18.63 -10.20
CA LYS A 190 0.54 -18.61 -11.66
C LYS A 190 -0.77 -18.14 -12.28
N LYS A 191 -1.91 -18.67 -11.82
CA LYS A 191 -3.24 -18.27 -12.32
C LYS A 191 -3.55 -16.80 -12.03
N PHE A 192 -3.28 -16.32 -10.83
CA PHE A 192 -3.39 -14.91 -10.49
C PHE A 192 -2.53 -14.05 -11.43
N PHE A 193 -1.28 -14.44 -11.66
CA PHE A 193 -0.36 -13.68 -12.50
C PHE A 193 -0.83 -13.62 -13.96
N GLU A 194 -1.28 -14.73 -14.53
CA GLU A 194 -1.86 -14.80 -15.88
C GLU A 194 -3.02 -13.79 -16.03
N ILE A 195 -3.99 -13.79 -15.10
CA ILE A 195 -5.14 -12.88 -15.13
C ILE A 195 -4.71 -11.42 -14.92
N HIS A 196 -3.77 -11.18 -13.99
CA HIS A 196 -3.26 -9.85 -13.68
C HIS A 196 -2.49 -9.26 -14.87
N GLU A 197 -1.72 -10.07 -15.59
CA GLU A 197 -1.00 -9.68 -16.79
C GLU A 197 -1.94 -9.31 -17.92
N GLU A 198 -2.92 -10.17 -18.24
CA GLU A 198 -3.94 -9.90 -19.27
C GLU A 198 -4.64 -8.56 -19.03
N MET A 199 -5.09 -8.34 -17.79
CA MET A 199 -5.72 -7.09 -17.38
C MET A 199 -4.77 -5.89 -17.47
N SER A 200 -3.50 -6.07 -17.08
CA SER A 200 -2.52 -4.97 -17.05
C SER A 200 -2.15 -4.50 -18.46
N VAL A 201 -1.95 -5.44 -19.38
CA VAL A 201 -1.74 -5.15 -20.81
C VAL A 201 -2.94 -4.42 -21.39
N ARG A 202 -4.16 -4.93 -21.14
CA ARG A 202 -5.40 -4.31 -21.61
C ARG A 202 -5.57 -2.87 -21.13
N ASN A 203 -5.24 -2.59 -19.88
CA ASN A 203 -5.36 -1.26 -19.27
C ASN A 203 -4.11 -0.37 -19.46
N GLN A 204 -3.07 -0.84 -20.17
CA GLN A 204 -1.80 -0.15 -20.39
C GLN A 204 -1.11 0.30 -19.08
N ILE A 205 -1.20 -0.52 -18.03
CA ILE A 205 -0.55 -0.28 -16.74
C ILE A 205 0.72 -1.13 -16.61
N SER A 206 1.70 -0.61 -15.87
CA SER A 206 2.94 -1.34 -15.60
C SER A 206 2.67 -2.52 -14.67
N ILE A 207 3.21 -3.69 -15.02
CA ILE A 207 3.14 -4.91 -14.23
C ILE A 207 4.46 -5.16 -13.46
N ARG A 208 4.38 -5.82 -12.31
CA ARG A 208 5.55 -6.37 -11.60
C ARG A 208 5.93 -7.74 -12.19
N SER A 209 7.17 -8.19 -12.00
CA SER A 209 7.58 -9.52 -12.42
C SER A 209 6.84 -10.62 -11.63
N TYR A 210 6.77 -11.83 -12.18
CA TYR A 210 6.25 -12.99 -11.44
C TYR A 210 7.03 -13.22 -10.13
N ASP A 211 8.36 -13.12 -10.20
CA ASP A 211 9.29 -13.24 -9.06
C ASP A 211 8.98 -12.27 -7.91
N TYR A 212 8.49 -11.06 -8.22
CA TYR A 212 8.05 -10.10 -7.20
C TYR A 212 6.91 -10.66 -6.34
N PHE A 213 5.97 -11.40 -6.96
CA PHE A 213 4.86 -12.00 -6.23
C PHE A 213 5.26 -13.29 -5.50
N VAL A 214 6.25 -14.04 -6.01
CA VAL A 214 6.87 -15.17 -5.29
C VAL A 214 7.50 -14.67 -3.99
N LYS A 215 8.38 -13.66 -4.06
CA LYS A 215 9.01 -13.02 -2.91
C LYS A 215 8.00 -12.46 -1.92
N MET A 216 6.91 -11.85 -2.42
CA MET A 216 5.84 -11.35 -1.56
C MET A 216 5.14 -12.48 -0.78
N ARG A 217 4.85 -13.61 -1.43
CA ARG A 217 4.26 -14.77 -0.76
C ARG A 217 5.20 -15.35 0.29
N GLU A 218 6.50 -15.43 -0.01
CA GLU A 218 7.51 -15.95 0.91
C GLU A 218 7.77 -15.01 2.10
N ALA A 219 7.66 -13.70 1.89
CA ALA A 219 7.85 -12.69 2.93
C ALA A 219 6.68 -12.60 3.92
N PHE A 220 5.48 -13.06 3.55
CA PHE A 220 4.28 -12.92 4.38
C PHE A 220 3.46 -14.22 4.41
N ASP A 221 3.46 -14.90 5.57
CA ASP A 221 2.68 -16.13 5.79
C ASP A 221 1.17 -15.93 5.70
N ASP A 222 0.70 -14.76 6.13
CA ASP A 222 -0.71 -14.36 6.09
C ASP A 222 -1.17 -13.81 4.71
N LEU A 223 -0.41 -14.11 3.65
CA LEU A 223 -0.82 -13.85 2.27
C LEU A 223 -1.74 -14.96 1.76
N ARG A 224 -2.88 -14.57 1.19
CA ARG A 224 -3.79 -15.44 0.46
C ARG A 224 -3.92 -14.99 -1.00
N ILE A 225 -3.90 -15.95 -1.91
CA ILE A 225 -4.16 -15.72 -3.34
C ILE A 225 -5.56 -16.21 -3.61
N TYR A 226 -6.47 -15.31 -3.94
CA TYR A 226 -7.86 -15.62 -4.26
C TYR A 226 -8.05 -15.77 -5.76
N ILE A 227 -8.88 -16.73 -6.16
CA ILE A 227 -9.30 -16.96 -7.53
C ILE A 227 -10.83 -17.10 -7.56
N ALA A 228 -11.46 -16.35 -8.46
CA ALA A 228 -12.87 -16.49 -8.78
C ALA A 228 -13.02 -17.26 -10.10
N LYS A 229 -13.73 -18.38 -10.07
CA LYS A 229 -13.92 -19.31 -11.19
C LYS A 229 -15.41 -19.51 -11.48
N HIS A 230 -15.75 -19.78 -12.73
CA HIS A 230 -17.09 -20.22 -13.12
C HIS A 230 -16.96 -21.29 -14.20
N GLU A 231 -17.45 -22.50 -13.93
CA GLU A 231 -17.16 -23.68 -14.76
C GLU A 231 -15.65 -23.80 -14.96
N ASP A 232 -15.12 -23.83 -16.18
CA ASP A 232 -13.66 -23.94 -16.42
C ASP A 232 -12.94 -22.58 -16.54
N ASP A 233 -13.66 -21.46 -16.45
CA ASP A 233 -13.10 -20.14 -16.68
C ASP A 233 -12.61 -19.46 -15.39
N TYR A 234 -11.34 -19.05 -15.39
CA TYR A 234 -10.78 -18.20 -14.34
C TYR A 234 -11.09 -16.73 -14.61
N LEU A 235 -11.97 -16.14 -13.80
CA LEU A 235 -12.58 -14.85 -14.11
C LEU A 235 -11.90 -13.68 -13.39
N ALA A 236 -11.39 -13.89 -12.18
CA ALA A 236 -10.64 -12.89 -11.43
C ALA A 236 -9.63 -13.54 -10.50
N GLY A 237 -8.59 -12.79 -10.14
CA GLY A 237 -7.62 -13.19 -9.14
C GLY A 237 -7.16 -12.00 -8.30
N ALA A 238 -6.73 -12.26 -7.06
CA ALA A 238 -6.20 -11.22 -6.20
C ALA A 238 -5.19 -11.75 -5.19
N VAL A 239 -4.29 -10.87 -4.74
CA VAL A 239 -3.36 -11.08 -3.65
C VAL A 239 -3.79 -10.20 -2.48
N THR A 240 -4.07 -10.83 -1.35
CA THR A 240 -4.48 -10.15 -0.12
C THR A 240 -3.61 -10.60 1.03
N ILE A 241 -3.21 -9.65 1.89
CA ILE A 241 -2.38 -9.93 3.06
C ILE A 241 -3.08 -9.41 4.30
N ASN A 242 -3.18 -10.24 5.34
CA ASN A 242 -3.53 -9.78 6.67
C ASN A 242 -2.27 -9.30 7.40
N TYR A 243 -2.24 -8.03 7.78
CA TYR A 243 -1.19 -7.47 8.63
C TYR A 243 -1.78 -7.09 9.99
N ASN A 244 -1.90 -8.09 10.87
CA ASN A 244 -2.44 -7.96 12.22
C ASN A 244 -3.80 -7.25 12.27
N GLY A 245 -4.80 -7.78 11.57
CA GLY A 245 -6.15 -7.21 11.52
C GLY A 245 -6.32 -6.08 10.51
N LYS A 246 -5.28 -5.68 9.78
CA LYS A 246 -5.41 -4.80 8.61
C LYS A 246 -5.23 -5.63 7.34
N LEU A 247 -6.34 -5.95 6.67
CA LEU A 247 -6.30 -6.68 5.40
C LEU A 247 -6.02 -5.70 4.26
N TYR A 248 -5.07 -6.05 3.40
CA TYR A 248 -4.71 -5.27 2.22
C TYR A 248 -5.06 -6.02 0.93
N TYR A 249 -5.95 -5.47 0.12
CA TYR A 249 -6.18 -5.88 -1.27
C TYR A 249 -5.11 -5.24 -2.16
N LEU A 250 -3.95 -5.89 -2.26
CA LEU A 250 -2.75 -5.27 -2.84
C LEU A 250 -2.74 -5.31 -4.37
N TYR A 251 -3.05 -6.47 -4.95
CA TYR A 251 -3.02 -6.67 -6.39
C TYR A 251 -4.19 -7.51 -6.84
N ALA A 252 -4.67 -7.23 -8.05
CA ALA A 252 -5.78 -7.96 -8.63
C ALA A 252 -5.74 -7.99 -10.14
N GLY A 253 -6.38 -9.01 -10.71
CA GLY A 253 -6.65 -9.17 -12.12
C GLY A 253 -8.12 -9.52 -12.34
N SER A 254 -8.65 -9.13 -13.49
CA SER A 254 -9.97 -9.59 -13.97
C SER A 254 -9.91 -9.89 -15.45
N SER A 255 -10.49 -11.02 -15.85
CA SER A 255 -10.68 -11.38 -17.25
C SER A 255 -11.87 -10.61 -17.85
N ASN A 256 -11.89 -10.48 -19.18
CA ASN A 256 -13.08 -10.04 -19.90
C ASN A 256 -14.11 -11.15 -20.10
N THR A 257 -13.70 -12.42 -19.95
CA THR A 257 -14.58 -13.58 -20.02
C THR A 257 -15.67 -13.47 -18.95
N LYS A 258 -16.93 -13.69 -19.36
CA LYS A 258 -18.10 -13.72 -18.46
C LYS A 258 -18.19 -12.52 -17.49
N ARG A 259 -17.76 -11.32 -17.93
CA ARG A 259 -17.71 -10.10 -17.08
C ARG A 259 -19.05 -9.74 -16.43
N ASN A 260 -20.17 -10.09 -17.07
CA ASN A 260 -21.53 -9.91 -16.56
C ASN A 260 -21.82 -10.71 -15.27
N LEU A 261 -20.97 -11.68 -14.91
CA LEU A 261 -21.07 -12.42 -13.66
C LEU A 261 -20.55 -11.64 -12.45
N ASN A 262 -19.81 -10.53 -12.64
CA ASN A 262 -19.28 -9.68 -11.57
C ASN A 262 -18.36 -10.41 -10.56
N PRO A 263 -17.41 -11.25 -11.01
CA PRO A 263 -16.59 -12.12 -10.15
C PRO A 263 -15.80 -11.34 -9.08
N SER A 264 -15.23 -10.18 -9.44
CA SER A 264 -14.46 -9.36 -8.51
C SER A 264 -15.28 -8.82 -7.34
N TYR A 265 -16.61 -8.70 -7.50
CA TYR A 265 -17.48 -8.25 -6.41
C TYR A 265 -17.65 -9.34 -5.35
N LEU A 266 -17.95 -10.57 -5.78
CA LEU A 266 -18.01 -11.72 -4.87
C LEU A 266 -16.65 -11.99 -4.23
N MET A 267 -15.57 -11.93 -5.02
CA MET A 267 -14.22 -12.17 -4.51
C MET A 267 -13.81 -11.20 -3.39
N ASN A 268 -14.12 -9.90 -3.52
CA ASN A 268 -13.87 -8.93 -2.45
C ASN A 268 -14.74 -9.18 -1.21
N TYR A 269 -16.00 -9.58 -1.41
CA TYR A 269 -16.87 -9.96 -0.29
C TYR A 269 -16.30 -11.15 0.48
N GLU A 270 -15.82 -12.20 -0.20
CA GLU A 270 -15.21 -13.37 0.46
C GLU A 270 -13.89 -13.03 1.18
N MET A 271 -13.11 -12.07 0.67
CA MET A 271 -11.94 -11.56 1.41
C MET A 271 -12.34 -10.76 2.66
N MET A 272 -13.41 -9.98 2.61
CA MET A 272 -13.93 -9.28 3.79
C MET A 272 -14.51 -10.25 4.81
N LYS A 273 -15.19 -11.33 4.37
CA LYS A 273 -15.64 -12.42 5.24
C LYS A 273 -14.49 -13.08 5.98
N TRP A 274 -13.36 -13.32 5.30
CA TRP A 274 -12.14 -13.77 5.98
C TRP A 274 -11.68 -12.75 7.03
N GLY A 275 -11.76 -11.45 6.73
CA GLY A 275 -11.50 -10.40 7.71
C GLY A 275 -12.40 -10.51 8.95
N LEU A 276 -13.71 -10.72 8.78
CA LEU A 276 -14.64 -10.93 9.90
C LEU A 276 -14.28 -12.19 10.71
N GLU A 277 -13.98 -13.31 10.03
CA GLU A 277 -13.63 -14.59 10.65
C GLU A 277 -12.41 -14.46 11.60
N ILE A 278 -11.42 -13.67 11.21
CA ILE A 278 -10.19 -13.49 12.00
C ILE A 278 -10.24 -12.27 12.94
N GLY A 279 -11.39 -11.59 13.05
CA GLY A 279 -11.55 -10.41 13.90
C GLY A 279 -10.70 -9.23 13.45
N ALA A 280 -10.57 -9.01 12.14
CA ALA A 280 -9.82 -7.89 11.58
C ALA A 280 -10.52 -6.54 11.82
N ASP A 281 -9.72 -5.47 11.90
CA ASP A 281 -10.22 -4.11 12.08
C ASP A 281 -10.76 -3.52 10.77
N GLN A 282 -10.12 -3.85 9.66
CA GLN A 282 -10.43 -3.22 8.37
C GLN A 282 -9.93 -4.00 7.15
N TYR A 283 -10.58 -3.73 6.03
CA TYR A 283 -10.18 -4.17 4.69
C TYR A 283 -9.90 -2.97 3.80
N ASP A 284 -8.63 -2.78 3.41
CA ASP A 284 -8.18 -1.70 2.54
C ASP A 284 -8.18 -2.16 1.08
N LEU A 285 -9.10 -1.62 0.27
CA LEU A 285 -9.17 -1.84 -1.18
C LEU A 285 -8.05 -1.10 -1.93
N GLY A 286 -7.19 -0.37 -1.22
CA GLY A 286 -6.08 0.41 -1.73
C GLY A 286 -6.52 1.75 -2.33
N GLY A 287 -5.54 2.51 -2.78
CA GLY A 287 -5.75 3.90 -3.12
C GLY A 287 -6.38 4.20 -4.49
N VAL A 288 -6.87 5.44 -4.62
CA VAL A 288 -7.36 6.09 -5.85
C VAL A 288 -6.77 7.50 -5.92
N PHE A 289 -6.39 7.96 -7.10
CA PHE A 289 -5.78 9.29 -7.26
C PHE A 289 -6.80 10.39 -7.50
N VAL A 290 -7.97 10.05 -8.03
CA VAL A 290 -9.03 10.99 -8.41
C VAL A 290 -10.37 10.45 -7.92
N LEU A 291 -11.19 11.31 -7.33
CA LEU A 291 -12.53 10.98 -6.86
C LEU A 291 -13.59 11.33 -7.91
N ASP A 292 -13.38 10.88 -9.15
CA ASP A 292 -14.26 11.16 -10.28
C ASP A 292 -15.11 9.93 -10.61
N SER A 293 -16.40 9.97 -10.24
CA SER A 293 -17.35 8.90 -10.51
C SER A 293 -17.79 8.80 -11.97
N GLU A 294 -17.56 9.80 -12.81
CA GLU A 294 -17.94 9.75 -14.22
C GLU A 294 -16.87 9.07 -15.06
N GLN A 295 -15.60 9.24 -14.69
CA GLN A 295 -14.46 8.84 -15.53
C GLN A 295 -13.61 7.72 -14.92
N ASP A 296 -13.64 7.51 -13.60
CA ASP A 296 -12.78 6.52 -12.94
C ASP A 296 -13.55 5.26 -12.52
N GLY A 297 -13.48 4.23 -13.36
CA GLY A 297 -14.07 2.91 -13.11
C GLY A 297 -13.47 2.20 -11.88
N LEU A 298 -12.22 2.47 -11.53
CA LEU A 298 -11.56 1.90 -10.35
C LEU A 298 -12.10 2.55 -9.07
N TYR A 299 -12.24 3.88 -9.06
CA TYR A 299 -12.90 4.61 -7.99
C TYR A 299 -14.33 4.12 -7.79
N ASN A 300 -15.11 4.03 -8.86
CA ASN A 300 -16.49 3.54 -8.79
C ASN A 300 -16.60 2.13 -8.24
N PHE A 301 -15.69 1.23 -8.63
CA PHE A 301 -15.65 -0.13 -8.11
C PHE A 301 -15.41 -0.12 -6.59
N LYS A 302 -14.33 0.53 -6.14
CA LYS A 302 -13.94 0.51 -4.72
C LYS A 302 -14.94 1.27 -3.83
N ASN A 303 -15.34 2.46 -4.25
CA ASN A 303 -16.34 3.30 -3.54
C ASN A 303 -17.71 2.61 -3.42
N SER A 304 -17.98 1.60 -4.26
CA SER A 304 -19.23 0.84 -4.14
C SER A 304 -19.30 -0.08 -2.91
N PHE A 305 -18.16 -0.34 -2.26
CA PHE A 305 -18.05 -1.05 -0.98
C PHE A 305 -17.98 -0.10 0.24
N CYS A 306 -17.62 1.17 0.05
CA CYS A 306 -17.42 2.13 1.13
C CYS A 306 -18.58 3.16 1.21
N GLN A 307 -19.83 2.75 0.97
CA GLN A 307 -20.95 3.72 0.97
C GLN A 307 -21.12 4.35 2.35
N VAL A 308 -20.96 3.57 3.41
CA VAL A 308 -21.09 4.03 4.80
C VAL A 308 -19.78 4.62 5.32
N ASP A 309 -18.64 3.96 5.08
CA ASP A 309 -17.34 4.42 5.59
C ASP A 309 -16.80 5.66 4.87
N GLY A 310 -17.23 5.89 3.63
CA GLY A 310 -16.75 6.99 2.82
C GLY A 310 -15.31 6.82 2.32
N VAL A 311 -14.76 7.90 1.78
CA VAL A 311 -13.37 7.93 1.30
C VAL A 311 -12.45 8.28 2.47
N THR A 312 -11.38 7.51 2.66
CA THR A 312 -10.32 7.85 3.61
C THR A 312 -9.29 8.74 2.93
N GLU A 313 -9.04 9.93 3.46
CA GLU A 313 -8.04 10.87 2.96
C GLU A 313 -6.86 10.96 3.93
N PHE A 314 -5.66 10.64 3.45
CA PHE A 314 -4.43 10.74 4.20
C PHE A 314 -3.69 12.05 3.94
N ILE A 315 -2.78 12.39 4.85
CA ILE A 315 -1.97 13.61 4.86
C ILE A 315 -1.13 13.83 3.59
N GLY A 316 -0.90 12.77 2.80
CA GLY A 316 -0.13 12.81 1.55
C GLY A 316 1.35 12.53 1.79
N GLU A 317 2.22 13.15 0.98
CA GLU A 317 3.67 13.00 1.13
C GLU A 317 4.26 14.12 1.99
N ILE A 318 5.17 13.75 2.88
CA ILE A 318 5.95 14.66 3.74
C ILE A 318 7.43 14.44 3.43
N ASP A 319 8.08 15.46 2.87
CA ASP A 319 9.49 15.41 2.48
C ASP A 319 10.35 16.27 3.42
N LYS A 320 11.36 15.65 4.04
CA LYS A 320 12.51 16.35 4.61
C LYS A 320 13.59 16.49 3.56
N VAL A 321 13.85 17.72 3.11
CA VAL A 321 14.83 18.00 2.06
C VAL A 321 16.19 18.37 2.67
N TYR A 322 17.23 17.60 2.32
CA TYR A 322 18.61 17.84 2.77
C TYR A 322 19.47 18.53 1.70
N LYS A 323 19.15 18.34 0.41
CA LYS A 323 19.86 18.96 -0.72
C LYS A 323 18.86 19.56 -1.72
N PRO A 324 18.42 20.82 -1.52
CA PRO A 324 17.35 21.43 -2.32
C PRO A 324 17.59 21.44 -3.83
N PHE A 325 18.83 21.67 -4.27
CA PHE A 325 19.18 21.67 -5.69
C PHE A 325 18.94 20.30 -6.36
N ILE A 326 19.43 19.23 -5.71
CA ILE A 326 19.27 17.85 -6.23
C ILE A 326 17.81 17.41 -6.15
N TYR A 327 17.12 17.77 -5.06
CA TYR A 327 15.69 17.51 -4.90
C TYR A 327 14.86 18.14 -6.03
N ASN A 328 15.08 19.42 -6.32
CA ASN A 328 14.38 20.12 -7.40
C ASN A 328 14.67 19.52 -8.77
N MET A 329 15.91 19.06 -9.01
CA MET A 329 16.26 18.34 -10.23
C MET A 329 15.51 17.01 -10.32
N PHE A 330 15.48 16.22 -9.23
CA PHE A 330 14.79 14.93 -9.20
C PHE A 330 13.29 15.09 -9.50
N VAL A 331 12.62 16.00 -8.79
CA VAL A 331 11.17 16.21 -8.91
C VAL A 331 10.79 16.76 -10.28
N LYS A 332 11.57 17.68 -10.87
CA LYS A 332 11.22 18.33 -12.14
C LYS A 332 11.71 17.61 -13.40
N VAL A 333 12.84 16.90 -13.33
CA VAL A 333 13.54 16.36 -14.50
C VAL A 333 13.26 14.86 -14.70
N VAL A 334 13.19 14.07 -13.62
CA VAL A 334 12.96 12.62 -13.73
C VAL A 334 11.61 12.28 -14.36
N PRO A 335 10.48 12.93 -13.98
CA PRO A 335 9.19 12.68 -14.64
C PRO A 335 9.22 13.01 -16.14
N LYS A 336 9.92 14.09 -16.54
CA LYS A 336 10.07 14.48 -17.96
C LYS A 336 10.85 13.43 -18.76
N ILE A 337 11.93 12.89 -18.21
CA ILE A 337 12.72 11.82 -18.84
C ILE A 337 11.89 10.53 -18.97
N GLN A 338 11.13 10.17 -17.94
CA GLN A 338 10.25 8.99 -17.97
C GLN A 338 9.14 9.14 -19.01
N LYS A 339 8.53 10.32 -19.13
CA LYS A 339 7.57 10.63 -20.20
C LYS A 339 8.20 10.49 -21.59
N LEU A 340 9.44 10.95 -21.77
CA LEU A 340 10.17 10.83 -23.03
C LEU A 340 10.45 9.36 -23.39
N LYS A 341 10.92 8.55 -22.42
CA LYS A 341 11.15 7.11 -22.62
C LYS A 341 9.86 6.35 -22.98
N LYS A 342 8.75 6.64 -22.28
CA LYS A 342 7.44 6.08 -22.61
C LYS A 342 6.97 6.45 -24.03
N LYS A 343 7.26 7.66 -24.52
CA LYS A 343 6.95 8.06 -25.90
C LYS A 343 7.81 7.34 -26.94
N LEU A 344 9.09 7.08 -26.63
CA LEU A 344 10.02 6.39 -27.52
C LEU A 344 9.78 4.88 -27.59
N GLN A 345 9.28 4.25 -26.53
CA GLN A 345 8.87 2.83 -26.51
C GLN A 345 7.50 2.58 -27.19
N LYS A 346 6.76 3.66 -27.51
CA LYS A 346 5.49 3.61 -28.25
C LYS A 346 5.66 3.86 -29.77
N LYS A 347 6.89 4.10 -30.22
CA LYS A 347 7.28 4.10 -31.64
C LYS A 347 8.04 2.81 -31.91
#